data_AF-A0A1L9RWZ2-F1
#
_entry.id   AF-A0A1L9RWZ2-F1
#
_cell.length_a   1.000
_cell.length_b   1.000
_cell.length_c   1.000
_cell.angle_alpha   90.00
_cell.angle_beta   90.00
_cell.angle_gamma   90.00
#
_symmetry.space_group_name_H-M   'P 1'
#
loop_
_entity.id
_entity.type
_entity.pdbx_description
1 polymer ?
#
loop_
_entity_poly.entity_id
_entity_poly.type
_entity_poly.pdbx_seq_one_letter_code
_entity_poly.pdbx_strand_id
1 'polypeptide(L)'
;MVCGLISFPGLIIWVELEYDTFGCPTADCHYAIQTIKSNSRRLTNHSENTQLKLPLTDYLHLTKALGHVALSQLPFQVLMSPASYISTSRPISPSIASAVTSIPQPALSAYHRLFGRVVLSPLLLGHAVLYAGFFIQSSHPDFSSLLAKRVQDPDVQWGIGGIIAAISLLLLTRPTGPRRGLQVWATSSIKTRRQVFYVVHVVLVGALCLAAYCHVAQAQSFVMQTLGSFVINGAWCWVMMR
;
A
#
# COMPACT_ATOMS: atom_id res chain seq x y z
N MET A 1 -18.20 -7.74 17.90
CA MET A 1 -18.96 -7.45 16.66
C MET A 1 -19.31 -5.97 16.67
N VAL A 2 -18.46 -5.12 16.07
CA VAL A 2 -18.68 -3.66 16.03
C VAL A 2 -18.82 -3.28 14.57
N CYS A 3 -20.07 -2.99 14.16
CA CYS A 3 -20.40 -2.46 12.85
C CYS A 3 -20.06 -0.97 12.82
N GLY A 4 -19.12 -0.56 11.99
CA GLY A 4 -18.87 0.83 11.66
C GLY A 4 -19.22 1.10 10.20
N LEU A 5 -20.33 1.77 9.94
CA LEU A 5 -20.65 2.31 8.63
C LEU A 5 -19.76 3.52 8.35
N ILE A 6 -18.92 3.45 7.32
CA ILE A 6 -18.44 4.64 6.62
C ILE A 6 -19.08 4.61 5.24
N SER A 7 -20.10 5.43 5.07
CA SER A 7 -20.89 5.51 3.84
C SER A 7 -20.20 6.43 2.83
N PHE A 8 -19.84 5.88 1.66
CA PHE A 8 -19.69 6.63 0.42
C PHE A 8 -20.76 6.13 -0.56
N PRO A 9 -21.44 7.00 -1.32
CA PRO A 9 -22.51 6.58 -2.20
C PRO A 9 -21.93 5.80 -3.39
N GLY A 10 -22.22 4.49 -3.44
CA GLY A 10 -22.08 3.71 -4.68
C GLY A 10 -21.23 2.43 -4.64
N LEU A 11 -20.62 2.05 -3.51
CA LEU A 11 -19.90 0.78 -3.44
C LEU A 11 -19.86 0.23 -2.02
N ILE A 12 -20.74 -0.73 -1.74
CA ILE A 12 -20.70 -1.54 -0.52
C ILE A 12 -19.55 -2.54 -0.70
N ILE A 13 -18.33 -2.19 -0.29
CA ILE A 13 -17.31 -3.19 -0.02
C ILE A 13 -17.68 -3.77 1.35
N TRP A 14 -18.36 -4.91 1.33
CA TRP A 14 -18.48 -5.80 2.48
C TRP A 14 -17.06 -6.23 2.87
N VAL A 15 -16.45 -5.56 3.83
CA VAL A 15 -15.28 -6.09 4.54
C VAL A 15 -15.85 -6.83 5.74
N GLU A 16 -16.16 -8.11 5.54
CA GLU A 16 -16.32 -9.04 6.65
C GLU A 16 -14.98 -9.05 7.39
N LEU A 17 -14.89 -8.27 8.47
CA LEU A 17 -13.79 -8.36 9.42
C LEU A 17 -13.97 -9.68 10.17
N GLU A 18 -13.51 -10.76 9.55
CA GLU A 18 -13.41 -12.06 10.19
C GLU A 18 -12.35 -11.94 11.29
N TYR A 19 -12.82 -11.58 12.49
CA TYR A 19 -12.02 -11.26 13.67
C TYR A 19 -11.12 -12.44 14.11
N ASP A 20 -11.43 -13.66 13.67
CA ASP A 20 -10.78 -14.90 14.13
C ASP A 20 -9.55 -15.33 13.31
N THR A 21 -9.20 -14.64 12.21
CA THR A 21 -8.01 -14.97 11.39
C THR A 21 -6.85 -13.98 11.54
N PHE A 22 -6.90 -13.08 12.53
CA PHE A 22 -5.82 -12.13 12.86
C PHE A 22 -4.67 -12.75 13.70
N GLY A 23 -4.51 -14.07 13.65
CA GLY A 23 -3.40 -14.77 14.30
C GLY A 23 -2.05 -14.21 13.85
N CYS A 24 -1.19 -13.86 14.80
CA CYS A 24 0.20 -13.57 14.44
C CYS A 24 0.86 -14.91 14.07
N PRO A 25 1.36 -15.08 12.83
CA PRO A 25 1.72 -16.40 12.34
C PRO A 25 3.03 -16.95 12.93
N THR A 26 3.76 -16.18 13.72
CA THR A 26 5.08 -16.58 14.24
C THR A 26 5.11 -16.68 15.77
N ALA A 27 5.78 -17.71 16.29
CA ALA A 27 5.97 -17.95 17.72
C ALA A 27 6.62 -16.74 18.43
N ASP A 28 7.46 -15.98 17.72
CA ASP A 28 8.16 -14.79 18.23
C ASP A 28 7.20 -13.63 18.52
N CYS A 29 6.10 -13.56 17.80
CA CYS A 29 5.09 -12.55 17.99
C CYS A 29 4.24 -12.85 19.24
N HIS A 30 3.95 -14.15 19.47
CA HIS A 30 3.39 -14.63 20.73
C HIS A 30 4.35 -14.36 21.89
N TYR A 31 5.65 -14.60 21.70
CA TYR A 31 6.68 -14.31 22.69
C TYR A 31 6.75 -12.80 23.01
N ALA A 32 6.78 -11.93 22.00
CA ALA A 32 6.79 -10.48 22.20
C ALA A 32 5.56 -9.98 22.97
N ILE A 33 4.37 -10.46 22.61
CA ILE A 33 3.14 -10.18 23.37
C ILE A 33 3.28 -10.68 24.81
N GLN A 34 3.86 -11.87 25.03
CA GLN A 34 4.09 -12.41 26.37
C GLN A 34 5.13 -11.63 27.18
N THR A 35 6.24 -11.18 26.57
CA THR A 35 7.27 -10.36 27.22
C THR A 35 6.75 -8.99 27.59
N ILE A 36 5.96 -8.36 26.72
CA ILE A 36 5.30 -7.10 27.07
C ILE A 36 4.26 -7.33 28.18
N LYS A 37 3.52 -8.45 28.14
CA LYS A 37 2.60 -8.86 29.21
C LYS A 37 3.32 -9.20 30.52
N SER A 38 4.57 -9.66 30.49
CA SER A 38 5.37 -9.92 31.69
C SER A 38 6.01 -8.65 32.26
N ASN A 39 6.54 -7.77 31.41
CA ASN A 39 7.07 -6.47 31.82
C ASN A 39 5.97 -5.54 32.33
N SER A 40 4.80 -5.55 31.70
CA SER A 40 3.60 -4.88 32.20
C SER A 40 3.17 -5.44 33.56
N ARG A 41 3.17 -6.77 33.76
CA ARG A 41 2.89 -7.38 35.07
C ARG A 41 3.89 -6.98 36.15
N ARG A 42 5.16 -6.80 35.78
CA ARG A 42 6.22 -6.37 36.70
C ARG A 42 6.06 -4.89 37.11
N LEU A 43 5.50 -4.05 36.23
CA LEU A 43 5.14 -2.65 36.51
C LEU A 43 3.82 -2.50 37.28
N THR A 44 2.85 -3.42 37.11
CA THR A 44 1.56 -3.38 37.83
C THR A 44 1.65 -3.84 39.28
N ASN A 45 2.78 -4.40 39.73
CA ASN A 45 3.00 -4.66 41.16
C ASN A 45 3.25 -3.37 41.97
N HIS A 46 3.30 -2.20 41.31
CA HIS A 46 3.44 -0.90 41.98
C HIS A 46 2.33 0.12 41.67
N SER A 47 1.38 -0.20 40.81
CA SER A 47 0.23 0.69 40.53
C SER A 47 -0.90 -0.10 39.86
N GLU A 48 -2.09 -0.06 40.47
CA GLU A 48 -3.35 -0.43 39.85
C GLU A 48 -3.45 0.26 38.49
N ASN A 49 -3.39 -0.48 37.38
CA ASN A 49 -3.86 0.06 36.11
C ASN A 49 -4.24 -1.03 35.09
N THR A 50 -5.54 -1.28 35.04
CA THR A 50 -6.26 -1.96 33.95
C THR A 50 -6.11 -1.21 32.61
N GLN A 51 -5.59 0.03 32.62
CA GLN A 51 -5.39 0.89 31.44
C GLN A 51 -4.20 0.52 30.53
N LEU A 52 -3.23 -0.30 30.95
CA LEU A 52 -2.00 -0.52 30.16
C LEU A 52 -2.05 -1.72 29.19
N LYS A 53 -3.00 -2.65 29.33
CA LYS A 53 -3.13 -3.84 28.44
C LYS A 53 -4.00 -3.61 27.20
N LEU A 54 -4.95 -2.68 27.27
CA LEU A 54 -5.78 -2.26 26.14
C LEU A 54 -4.99 -1.53 25.02
N PRO A 55 -4.12 -0.53 25.30
CA PRO A 55 -3.55 0.32 24.25
C PRO A 55 -2.60 -0.39 23.29
N LEU A 56 -1.89 -1.44 23.72
CA LEU A 56 -0.93 -2.15 22.86
C LEU A 56 -1.63 -3.05 21.82
N THR A 57 -2.69 -3.72 22.24
CA THR A 57 -3.51 -4.55 21.36
C THR A 57 -4.16 -3.66 20.30
N ASP A 58 -4.75 -2.54 20.75
CA ASP A 58 -5.36 -1.54 19.87
C ASP A 58 -4.33 -0.92 18.90
N TYR A 59 -3.11 -0.65 19.36
CA TYR A 59 -2.03 -0.16 18.50
C TYR A 59 -1.68 -1.15 17.39
N LEU A 60 -1.49 -2.43 17.72
CA LEU A 60 -1.15 -3.45 16.73
C LEU A 60 -2.30 -3.67 15.73
N HIS A 61 -3.56 -3.63 16.19
CA HIS A 61 -4.71 -3.69 15.29
C HIS A 61 -4.77 -2.49 14.36
N LEU A 62 -4.51 -1.28 14.86
CA LEU A 62 -4.46 -0.06 14.05
C LEU A 62 -3.43 -0.18 12.93
N THR A 63 -2.21 -0.63 13.25
CA THR A 63 -1.16 -0.78 12.23
C THR A 63 -1.56 -1.76 11.12
N LYS A 64 -2.16 -2.91 11.46
CA LYS A 64 -2.65 -3.89 10.48
C LYS A 64 -3.82 -3.32 9.66
N ALA A 65 -4.74 -2.62 10.31
CA ALA A 65 -5.87 -1.98 9.64
C ALA A 65 -5.40 -0.95 8.59
N LEU A 66 -4.39 -0.13 8.90
CA LEU A 66 -3.82 0.82 7.95
C LEU A 66 -3.28 0.12 6.69
N GLY A 67 -2.53 -0.98 6.85
CA GLY A 67 -2.02 -1.75 5.72
C GLY A 67 -3.16 -2.35 4.87
N HIS A 68 -4.18 -2.89 5.53
CA HIS A 68 -5.34 -3.47 4.87
C HIS A 68 -6.15 -2.43 4.09
N VAL A 69 -6.45 -1.28 4.72
CA VAL A 69 -7.14 -0.16 4.06
C VAL A 69 -6.30 0.38 2.91
N ALA A 70 -4.98 0.51 3.06
CA ALA A 70 -4.12 0.97 1.97
C ALA A 70 -4.19 0.04 0.76
N LEU A 71 -3.99 -1.26 0.97
CA LEU A 71 -3.92 -2.24 -0.12
C LEU A 71 -5.27 -2.45 -0.81
N SER A 72 -6.39 -2.33 -0.07
CA SER A 72 -7.72 -2.41 -0.67
C SER A 72 -8.03 -1.28 -1.65
N GLN A 73 -7.23 -0.20 -1.65
CA GLN A 73 -7.38 0.87 -2.63
C GLN A 73 -6.64 0.63 -3.95
N LEU A 74 -5.71 -0.33 -4.00
CA LEU A 74 -4.91 -0.60 -5.21
C LEU A 74 -5.76 -0.91 -6.46
N PRO A 75 -6.86 -1.71 -6.39
CA PRO A 75 -7.70 -1.96 -7.54
C PRO A 75 -8.30 -0.69 -8.13
N PHE A 76 -8.81 0.20 -7.26
CA PHE A 76 -9.36 1.50 -7.67
C PHE A 76 -8.30 2.42 -8.27
N GLN A 77 -7.12 2.44 -7.65
CA GLN A 77 -5.99 3.20 -8.15
C GLN A 77 -5.63 2.81 -9.59
N VAL A 78 -5.68 1.51 -9.92
CA VAL A 78 -5.45 1.01 -11.29
C VAL A 78 -6.60 1.36 -12.24
N LEU A 79 -7.86 1.23 -11.83
CA LEU A 79 -9.01 1.56 -12.69
C LEU A 79 -9.06 3.04 -13.11
N MET A 80 -8.58 3.94 -12.27
CA MET A 80 -8.47 5.37 -12.59
C MET A 80 -7.31 5.68 -13.56
N SER A 81 -6.38 4.74 -13.77
CA SER A 81 -5.25 4.94 -14.68
C SER A 81 -5.69 4.88 -16.15
N PRO A 82 -5.03 5.64 -17.05
CA PRO A 82 -5.32 5.56 -18.48
C PRO A 82 -5.18 4.14 -19.01
N ALA A 83 -6.06 3.73 -19.91
CA ALA A 83 -6.10 2.36 -20.45
C ALA A 83 -4.89 2.03 -21.32
N SER A 84 -4.37 3.06 -22.01
CA SER A 84 -3.17 2.97 -22.83
C SER A 84 -2.21 4.08 -22.41
N TYR A 85 -1.27 3.72 -21.54
CA TYR A 85 -0.21 4.62 -21.06
C TYR A 85 1.13 4.40 -21.80
N ILE A 86 1.34 3.23 -22.43
CA ILE A 86 2.54 2.90 -23.24
C ILE A 86 2.37 3.32 -24.70
N SER A 87 1.14 3.38 -25.23
CA SER A 87 0.96 3.74 -26.65
C SER A 87 1.37 5.17 -26.92
N THR A 88 2.24 5.33 -27.91
CA THR A 88 2.69 6.64 -28.41
C THR A 88 1.61 7.36 -29.22
N SER A 89 0.63 6.63 -29.77
CA SER A 89 -0.45 7.20 -30.58
C SER A 89 -1.62 7.72 -29.74
N ARG A 90 -1.96 7.04 -28.63
CA ARG A 90 -3.08 7.42 -27.74
C ARG A 90 -2.72 7.18 -26.25
N PRO A 91 -1.87 8.04 -25.65
CA PRO A 91 -1.41 7.88 -24.27
C PRO A 91 -2.46 8.24 -23.19
N ILE A 92 -3.68 8.61 -23.60
CA ILE A 92 -4.79 9.06 -22.73
C ILE A 92 -6.09 8.35 -23.14
N SER A 93 -6.00 7.12 -23.67
CA SER A 93 -7.21 6.34 -23.98
C SER A 93 -8.06 6.20 -22.71
N PRO A 94 -9.39 6.38 -22.83
CA PRO A 94 -10.29 6.32 -21.69
C PRO A 94 -10.23 4.94 -21.04
N SER A 95 -10.10 4.92 -19.72
CA SER A 95 -10.21 3.71 -18.94
C SER A 95 -11.64 3.18 -18.94
N ILE A 96 -11.82 1.92 -18.54
CA ILE A 96 -13.16 1.38 -18.32
C ILE A 96 -13.93 2.23 -17.28
N ALA A 97 -13.24 2.75 -16.26
CA ALA A 97 -13.84 3.65 -15.27
C ALA A 97 -14.30 4.97 -15.91
N SER A 98 -13.55 5.50 -16.88
CA SER A 98 -13.95 6.69 -17.64
C SER A 98 -15.24 6.45 -18.41
N ALA A 99 -15.36 5.27 -19.03
CA ALA A 99 -16.56 4.90 -19.78
C ALA A 99 -17.78 4.72 -18.86
N VAL A 100 -17.64 3.94 -17.77
CA VAL A 100 -18.75 3.60 -16.86
C VAL A 100 -19.24 4.82 -16.08
N THR A 101 -18.33 5.70 -15.64
CA THR A 101 -18.70 6.87 -14.83
C THR A 101 -19.04 8.10 -15.68
N SER A 102 -18.81 8.03 -16.99
CA SER A 102 -18.84 9.20 -17.90
C SER A 102 -17.89 10.34 -17.49
N ILE A 103 -16.95 10.09 -16.56
CA ILE A 103 -15.95 11.06 -16.15
C ILE A 103 -14.81 11.05 -17.17
N PRO A 104 -14.39 12.21 -17.70
CA PRO A 104 -13.34 12.26 -18.70
C PRO A 104 -11.99 11.78 -18.12
N GLN A 105 -11.23 11.00 -18.90
CA GLN A 105 -9.94 10.44 -18.49
C GLN A 105 -8.94 11.46 -17.90
N PRO A 106 -8.85 12.72 -18.39
CA PRO A 106 -8.03 13.74 -17.74
C PRO A 106 -8.38 14.02 -16.27
N ALA A 107 -9.68 14.00 -15.92
CA ALA A 107 -10.15 14.17 -14.56
C ALA A 107 -9.83 12.95 -13.69
N LEU A 108 -10.13 11.73 -14.17
CA LEU A 108 -9.74 10.48 -13.48
C LEU A 108 -8.22 10.38 -13.27
N SER A 109 -7.42 10.82 -14.25
CA SER A 109 -5.98 10.84 -14.11
C SER A 109 -5.51 11.82 -13.03
N ALA A 110 -6.26 12.90 -12.76
CA ALA A 110 -5.99 13.80 -11.65
C ALA A 110 -6.33 13.14 -10.30
N TYR A 111 -7.48 12.46 -10.22
CA TYR A 111 -7.85 11.68 -9.04
C TYR A 111 -6.86 10.55 -8.75
N HIS A 112 -6.41 9.78 -9.75
CA HIS A 112 -5.35 8.78 -9.61
C HIS A 112 -4.10 9.38 -8.93
N ARG A 113 -3.63 10.55 -9.38
CA ARG A 113 -2.44 11.20 -8.79
C ARG A 113 -2.69 11.67 -7.36
N LEU A 114 -3.84 12.30 -7.12
CA LEU A 114 -4.18 12.83 -5.80
C LEU A 114 -4.35 11.69 -4.80
N PHE A 115 -5.11 10.68 -5.17
CA PHE A 115 -5.43 9.52 -4.35
C PHE A 115 -4.17 8.71 -4.00
N GLY A 116 -3.29 8.47 -4.98
CA GLY A 116 -2.00 7.81 -4.72
C GLY A 116 -1.13 8.56 -3.70
N ARG A 117 -1.13 9.90 -3.74
CA ARG A 117 -0.29 10.75 -2.88
C ARG A 117 -0.88 11.00 -1.50
N VAL A 118 -2.20 11.16 -1.41
CA VAL A 118 -2.88 11.63 -0.20
C VAL A 118 -3.49 10.48 0.59
N VAL A 119 -3.86 9.38 -0.08
CA VAL A 119 -4.50 8.23 0.57
C VAL A 119 -3.53 7.06 0.62
N LEU A 120 -3.13 6.53 -0.54
CA LEU A 120 -2.38 5.27 -0.59
C LEU A 120 -1.01 5.38 0.10
N SER A 121 -0.22 6.40 -0.26
CA SER A 121 1.15 6.50 0.24
C SER A 121 1.21 6.80 1.75
N PRO A 122 0.43 7.74 2.31
CA PRO A 122 0.43 7.99 3.75
C PRO A 122 -0.05 6.78 4.56
N LEU A 123 -1.04 6.01 4.06
CA LEU A 123 -1.49 4.80 4.74
C LEU A 123 -0.40 3.71 4.76
N LEU A 124 0.31 3.48 3.65
CA LEU A 124 1.43 2.53 3.59
C LEU A 124 2.59 2.96 4.49
N LEU A 125 2.99 4.23 4.43
CA LEU A 125 4.04 4.78 5.30
C LEU A 125 3.63 4.73 6.77
N GLY A 126 2.40 5.09 7.10
CA GLY A 126 1.85 5.02 8.45
C GLY A 126 1.86 3.59 8.99
N HIS A 127 1.40 2.62 8.19
CA HIS A 127 1.49 1.20 8.50
C HIS A 127 2.95 0.82 8.85
N ALA A 128 3.91 1.12 7.98
CA ALA A 128 5.30 0.74 8.19
C ALA A 128 5.97 1.43 9.39
N VAL A 129 5.76 2.74 9.56
CA VAL A 129 6.36 3.51 10.66
C VAL A 129 5.83 3.03 12.01
N LEU A 130 4.51 2.84 12.12
CA LEU A 130 3.91 2.37 13.36
C LEU A 130 4.32 0.91 13.66
N TYR A 131 4.36 0.04 12.64
CA TYR A 131 4.78 -1.36 12.82
C TYR A 131 6.25 -1.47 13.23
N ALA A 132 7.13 -0.67 12.61
CA ALA A 132 8.53 -0.56 13.00
C ALA A 132 8.67 0.00 14.43
N GLY A 133 7.88 1.01 14.79
CA GLY A 133 7.83 1.57 16.14
C GLY A 133 7.51 0.51 17.19
N PHE A 134 6.52 -0.35 16.93
CA PHE A 134 6.20 -1.49 17.79
C PHE A 134 7.39 -2.46 17.93
N PHE A 135 8.05 -2.80 16.83
CA PHE A 135 9.19 -3.72 16.86
C PHE A 135 10.43 -3.15 17.55
N ILE A 136 10.66 -1.84 17.47
CA ILE A 136 11.78 -1.17 18.16
C ILE A 136 11.56 -1.18 19.68
N GLN A 137 10.33 -0.92 20.12
CA GLN A 137 9.98 -0.82 21.55
C GLN A 137 9.83 -2.20 22.22
N SER A 138 9.75 -3.27 21.43
CA SER A 138 9.61 -4.64 21.92
C SER A 138 10.98 -5.29 22.11
N SER A 139 11.24 -5.86 23.29
CA SER A 139 12.48 -6.59 23.58
C SER A 139 12.43 -8.03 23.09
N HIS A 140 13.59 -8.62 22.76
CA HIS A 140 13.73 -10.02 22.37
C HIS A 140 14.83 -10.69 23.22
N PRO A 141 14.77 -12.00 23.53
CA PRO A 141 15.75 -12.68 24.38
C PRO A 141 17.14 -12.71 23.74
N ASP A 142 17.18 -13.05 22.44
CA ASP A 142 18.45 -13.23 21.72
C ASP A 142 18.91 -11.99 20.94
N PHE A 143 18.08 -10.94 20.87
CA PHE A 143 18.36 -9.74 20.08
C PHE A 143 18.09 -8.48 20.92
N SER A 144 18.82 -7.40 20.64
CA SER A 144 18.63 -6.11 21.34
C SER A 144 17.20 -5.54 21.22
N SER A 145 16.50 -5.86 20.13
CA SER A 145 15.09 -5.53 19.90
C SER A 145 14.42 -6.60 19.04
N LEU A 146 13.09 -6.66 19.08
CA LEU A 146 12.30 -7.49 18.18
C LEU A 146 12.52 -7.07 16.72
N LEU A 147 12.76 -5.80 16.43
CA LEU A 147 13.08 -5.34 15.07
C LEU A 147 14.34 -6.01 14.52
N ALA A 148 15.41 -6.10 15.34
CA ALA A 148 16.69 -6.68 14.92
C ALA A 148 16.55 -8.16 14.50
N LYS A 149 15.63 -8.89 15.12
CA LYS A 149 15.22 -10.23 14.69
C LYS A 149 14.39 -10.14 13.41
N ARG A 150 13.28 -9.39 13.47
CA ARG A 150 12.23 -9.40 12.45
C ARG A 150 12.69 -8.90 11.09
N VAL A 151 13.68 -8.02 11.01
CA VAL A 151 14.26 -7.56 9.73
C VAL A 151 14.91 -8.70 8.92
N GLN A 152 15.28 -9.80 9.58
CA GLN A 152 15.83 -10.99 8.94
C GLN A 152 14.74 -11.91 8.39
N ASP A 153 13.49 -11.73 8.83
CA ASP A 153 12.38 -12.55 8.36
C ASP A 153 11.90 -12.06 6.97
N PRO A 154 11.56 -13.00 6.06
CA PRO A 154 11.26 -12.68 4.67
C PRO A 154 10.02 -11.79 4.52
N ASP A 155 9.02 -11.94 5.39
CA ASP A 155 7.82 -11.11 5.36
C ASP A 155 8.17 -9.63 5.58
N VAL A 156 9.03 -9.31 6.54
CA VAL A 156 9.46 -7.93 6.80
C VAL A 156 10.33 -7.39 5.65
N GLN A 157 11.18 -8.21 5.04
CA GLN A 157 11.97 -7.81 3.88
C GLN A 157 11.11 -7.43 2.68
N TRP A 158 10.06 -8.21 2.38
CA TRP A 158 9.07 -7.85 1.37
C TRP A 158 8.33 -6.56 1.75
N GLY A 159 8.00 -6.37 3.03
CA GLY A 159 7.42 -5.12 3.53
C GLY A 159 8.32 -3.90 3.27
N ILE A 160 9.62 -4.02 3.56
CA ILE A 160 10.62 -2.97 3.29
C ILE A 160 10.70 -2.69 1.79
N GLY A 161 10.76 -3.73 0.95
CA GLY A 161 10.74 -3.58 -0.51
C GLY A 161 9.50 -2.85 -1.01
N GLY A 162 8.33 -3.15 -0.45
CA GLY A 162 7.07 -2.46 -0.74
C GLY A 162 7.13 -0.97 -0.39
N ILE A 163 7.68 -0.62 0.78
CA ILE A 163 7.83 0.80 1.19
C ILE A 163 8.83 1.54 0.31
N ILE A 164 9.95 0.92 -0.07
CA ILE A 164 10.91 1.51 -1.00
C ILE A 164 10.23 1.79 -2.35
N ALA A 165 9.43 0.85 -2.86
CA ALA A 165 8.65 1.06 -4.08
C ALA A 165 7.63 2.20 -3.93
N ALA A 166 6.92 2.28 -2.80
CA ALA A 166 5.95 3.35 -2.52
C ALA A 166 6.61 4.74 -2.45
N ILE A 167 7.75 4.87 -1.77
CA ILE A 167 8.54 6.11 -1.71
C ILE A 167 9.05 6.48 -3.10
N SER A 168 9.54 5.50 -3.87
CA SER A 168 10.00 5.73 -5.24
C SER A 168 8.87 6.24 -6.13
N LEU A 169 7.66 5.71 -6.00
CA LEU A 169 6.46 6.18 -6.72
C LEU A 169 6.06 7.62 -6.32
N LEU A 170 6.20 7.99 -5.05
CA LEU A 170 5.96 9.36 -4.58
C LEU A 170 6.96 10.36 -5.18
N LEU A 171 8.24 10.00 -5.19
CA LEU A 171 9.33 10.84 -5.71
C LEU A 171 9.33 10.90 -7.25
N LEU A 172 8.82 9.86 -7.90
CA LEU A 172 8.72 9.81 -9.35
C LEU A 172 7.75 10.88 -9.85
N THR A 173 8.31 11.91 -10.49
CA THR A 173 7.55 13.06 -10.96
C THR A 173 7.42 13.03 -12.48
N ARG A 174 6.19 13.24 -12.97
CA ARG A 174 5.92 13.31 -14.40
C ARG A 174 6.69 14.49 -15.02
N PRO A 175 7.41 14.29 -16.14
CA PRO A 175 8.02 15.39 -16.87
C PRO A 175 6.93 16.33 -17.44
N THR A 176 6.79 17.53 -16.89
CA THR A 176 5.82 18.55 -17.33
C THR A 176 6.42 19.68 -18.17
N GLY A 177 7.74 19.66 -18.42
CA GLY A 177 8.44 20.67 -19.22
C GLY A 177 9.96 20.54 -19.15
N PRO A 178 10.72 21.50 -19.71
CA PRO A 178 12.19 21.52 -19.62
C PRO A 178 12.58 21.78 -18.15
N ARG A 179 12.88 20.72 -17.41
CA ARG A 179 13.49 20.85 -16.09
C ARG A 179 14.96 21.22 -16.25
N ARG A 180 15.31 22.41 -15.77
CA ARG A 180 16.65 23.02 -15.85
C ARG A 180 17.72 22.31 -14.99
N GLY A 181 17.36 21.28 -14.22
CA GLY A 181 18.21 20.70 -13.17
C GLY A 181 18.69 19.25 -13.37
N LEU A 182 18.20 18.49 -14.35
CA LEU A 182 18.69 17.14 -14.62
C LEU A 182 19.32 17.10 -16.01
N GLN A 183 20.57 17.55 -16.07
CA GLN A 183 21.39 17.70 -17.29
C GLN A 183 21.45 16.39 -18.11
N VAL A 184 21.36 15.24 -17.44
CA VAL A 184 21.38 13.89 -18.05
C VAL A 184 20.23 13.65 -19.04
N TRP A 185 19.08 14.30 -18.84
CA TRP A 185 17.90 14.07 -19.67
C TRP A 185 17.63 15.20 -20.67
N ALA A 186 18.37 16.30 -20.59
CA ALA A 186 18.11 17.55 -21.32
C ALA A 186 18.05 17.37 -22.84
N THR A 187 18.74 16.37 -23.39
CA THR A 187 18.84 16.04 -24.83
C THR A 187 17.71 15.14 -25.35
N SER A 188 16.97 14.46 -24.48
CA SER A 188 15.89 13.54 -24.88
C SER A 188 14.57 14.25 -25.18
N SER A 189 13.86 13.83 -26.23
CA SER A 189 12.52 14.31 -26.58
C SER A 189 11.52 14.14 -25.43
N ILE A 190 10.57 15.08 -25.30
CA ILE A 190 9.48 15.03 -24.32
C ILE A 190 8.70 13.70 -24.41
N LYS A 191 8.56 13.15 -25.63
CA LYS A 191 7.92 11.85 -25.87
C LYS A 191 8.68 10.71 -25.17
N THR A 192 9.99 10.63 -25.37
CA THR A 192 10.87 9.63 -24.74
C THR A 192 10.86 9.74 -23.23
N ARG A 193 10.95 10.97 -22.68
CA ARG A 193 10.87 11.21 -21.23
C ARG A 193 9.56 10.71 -20.63
N ARG A 194 8.46 10.95 -21.33
CA ARG A 194 7.13 10.50 -20.91
C ARG A 194 7.01 8.97 -20.96
N GLN A 195 7.54 8.34 -22.01
CA GLN A 195 7.56 6.88 -22.12
C GLN A 195 8.35 6.24 -20.98
N VAL A 196 9.55 6.73 -20.70
CA VAL A 196 10.35 6.19 -19.59
C VAL A 196 9.67 6.41 -18.25
N PHE A 197 9.07 7.58 -18.01
CA PHE A 197 8.25 7.80 -16.82
C PHE A 197 7.17 6.72 -16.66
N TYR A 198 6.41 6.40 -17.71
CA TYR A 198 5.35 5.40 -17.64
C TYR A 198 5.89 3.99 -17.43
N VAL A 199 6.97 3.60 -18.13
CA VAL A 199 7.61 2.29 -17.95
C VAL A 199 8.10 2.13 -16.52
N VAL A 200 8.86 3.11 -16.02
CA VAL A 200 9.37 3.09 -14.63
C VAL A 200 8.22 3.08 -13.63
N HIS A 201 7.18 3.89 -13.83
CA HIS A 201 6.03 3.92 -12.95
C HIS A 201 5.33 2.56 -12.87
N VAL A 202 5.07 1.92 -14.01
CA VAL A 202 4.38 0.62 -14.06
C VAL A 202 5.25 -0.50 -13.50
N VAL A 203 6.56 -0.49 -13.77
CA VAL A 203 7.51 -1.43 -13.15
C VAL A 203 7.51 -1.27 -11.62
N LEU A 204 7.52 -0.04 -11.12
CA LEU A 204 7.44 0.21 -9.67
C LEU A 204 6.10 -0.22 -9.07
N VAL A 205 4.98 -0.01 -9.76
CA VAL A 205 3.66 -0.52 -9.33
C VAL A 205 3.66 -2.05 -9.31
N GLY A 206 4.25 -2.70 -10.32
CA GLY A 206 4.42 -4.16 -10.36
C GLY A 206 5.28 -4.67 -9.21
N ALA A 207 6.39 -4.00 -8.92
CA ALA A 207 7.26 -4.32 -7.78
C ALA A 207 6.53 -4.15 -6.44
N LEU A 208 5.74 -3.07 -6.28
CA LEU A 208 4.89 -2.86 -5.09
C LEU A 208 3.86 -3.99 -4.94
N CYS A 209 3.21 -4.40 -6.03
CA CYS A 209 2.22 -5.49 -6.00
C CYS A 209 2.86 -6.84 -5.67
N LEU A 210 4.02 -7.15 -6.25
CA LEU A 210 4.78 -8.37 -5.95
C LEU A 210 5.20 -8.39 -4.48
N ALA A 211 5.76 -7.28 -3.99
CA ALA A 211 6.13 -7.14 -2.59
C ALA A 211 4.93 -7.33 -1.67
N ALA A 212 3.78 -6.71 -1.97
CA ALA A 212 2.55 -6.87 -1.19
C ALA A 212 2.04 -8.32 -1.19
N TYR A 213 2.10 -9.02 -2.33
CA TYR A 213 1.68 -10.42 -2.46
C TYR A 213 2.53 -11.37 -1.61
N CYS A 214 3.85 -11.15 -1.61
CA CYS A 214 4.81 -11.95 -0.84
C CYS A 214 4.93 -11.52 0.63
N HIS A 215 4.49 -10.31 0.99
CA HIS A 215 4.55 -9.79 2.35
C HIS A 215 3.59 -10.53 3.29
N VAL A 216 2.31 -10.72 2.89
CA VAL A 216 1.31 -11.36 3.75
C VAL A 216 0.12 -11.92 2.95
N ALA A 217 -0.46 -13.04 3.40
CA ALA A 217 -1.56 -13.72 2.72
C ALA A 217 -2.82 -12.83 2.55
N GLN A 218 -3.15 -12.04 3.57
CA GLN A 218 -4.31 -11.15 3.55
C GLN A 218 -4.20 -10.06 2.46
N ALA A 219 -2.99 -9.70 2.04
CA ALA A 219 -2.77 -8.73 0.96
C ALA A 219 -2.99 -9.32 -0.44
N GLN A 220 -2.90 -10.64 -0.60
CA GLN A 220 -2.92 -11.31 -1.89
C GLN A 220 -4.23 -11.09 -2.64
N SER A 221 -5.36 -11.12 -1.93
CA SER A 221 -6.68 -10.89 -2.55
C SER A 221 -6.74 -9.51 -3.22
N PHE A 222 -6.26 -8.45 -2.57
CA PHE A 222 -6.23 -7.11 -3.15
C PHE A 222 -5.27 -6.99 -4.33
N VAL A 223 -4.13 -7.69 -4.28
CA VAL A 223 -3.20 -7.73 -5.41
C VAL A 223 -3.84 -8.44 -6.62
N MET A 224 -4.55 -9.55 -6.40
CA MET A 224 -5.26 -10.25 -7.47
C MET A 224 -6.40 -9.40 -8.06
N GLN A 225 -7.15 -8.67 -7.23
CA GLN A 225 -8.14 -7.70 -7.70
C GLN A 225 -7.48 -6.57 -8.51
N THR A 226 -6.30 -6.11 -8.08
CA THR A 226 -5.52 -5.08 -8.80
C THR A 226 -5.07 -5.58 -10.17
N LEU A 227 -4.59 -6.82 -10.25
CA LEU A 227 -4.24 -7.48 -11.51
C LEU A 227 -5.46 -7.65 -12.41
N GLY A 228 -6.61 -8.06 -11.85
CA GLY A 228 -7.87 -8.14 -12.57
C GLY A 228 -8.29 -6.78 -13.16
N SER A 229 -8.27 -5.73 -12.35
CA SER A 229 -8.54 -4.35 -12.79
C SER A 229 -7.60 -3.90 -13.92
N PHE A 230 -6.32 -4.27 -13.84
CA PHE A 230 -5.35 -3.98 -14.89
C PHE A 230 -5.70 -4.67 -16.22
N VAL A 231 -5.99 -5.97 -16.17
CA VAL A 231 -6.36 -6.77 -17.35
C VAL A 231 -7.64 -6.23 -17.98
N ILE A 232 -8.66 -5.94 -17.18
CA ILE A 232 -9.93 -5.38 -17.67
C ILE A 232 -9.71 -4.03 -18.36
N ASN A 233 -8.90 -3.15 -17.76
CA ASN A 233 -8.60 -1.84 -18.35
C ASN A 233 -7.84 -1.97 -19.69
N GLY A 234 -6.89 -2.90 -19.77
CA GLY A 234 -6.16 -3.22 -21.00
C GLY A 234 -7.06 -3.82 -22.09
N ALA A 235 -7.92 -4.77 -21.73
CA ALA A 235 -8.88 -5.37 -22.64
C ALA A 235 -9.88 -4.35 -23.18
N TRP A 236 -10.40 -3.46 -22.33
CA TRP A 236 -11.24 -2.34 -22.75
C TRP A 236 -10.53 -1.44 -23.77
N CYS A 237 -9.27 -1.08 -23.49
CA CYS A 237 -8.48 -0.30 -24.43
C CYS A 237 -8.34 -1.00 -25.78
N TRP A 238 -8.06 -2.30 -25.76
CA TRP A 238 -7.89 -3.09 -26.97
C TRP A 238 -9.17 -3.08 -27.82
N VAL A 239 -10.33 -3.30 -27.20
CA VAL A 239 -11.64 -3.26 -27.88
C VAL A 239 -11.91 -1.88 -28.49
N MET A 240 -11.63 -0.79 -27.75
CA MET A 240 -11.86 0.58 -28.23
C MET A 240 -10.87 1.04 -29.32
N MET A 241 -9.77 0.31 -29.51
CA MET A 241 -8.76 0.62 -30.55
C MET A 241 -8.98 -0.16 -31.85
N ARG A 242 -9.83 -1.18 -31.83
CA ARG A 242 -10.22 -1.97 -33.00
C ARG A 242 -11.36 -1.28 -33.75
#